data_AF-A0A957IKQ3-F1
#
_entry.id   AF-A0A957IKQ3-F1
#
_cell.length_a   1.000
_cell.length_b   1.000
_cell.length_c   1.000
_cell.angle_alpha   90.00
_cell.angle_beta   90.00
_cell.angle_gamma   90.00
#
_symmetry.space_group_name_H-M   'P 1'
#
loop_
_entity.id
_entity.type
_entity.pdbx_description
1 polymer ?
#
loop_
_entity_poly.entity_id
_entity_poly.type
_entity_poly.pdbx_seq_one_letter_code
_entity_poly.pdbx_strand_id
1 'polypeptide(L)'
;MNDTIPVRPDEQLDEQKLADYLRGKLPGSDQPLTVRQFGGGAANLTYLLDYGTQQYVLRRPPLGPVAKSAHDMSREYKVLSVLYQAYAAAPRAFLYCEDTAVIGAEFFVMERQQGVVVRRHIPPQFANIPAAPRRMSEALV
;
A
#
# COMPACT_ATOMS: atom_id res chain seq x y z
N MET A 1 5.22 15.60 6.97
CA MET A 1 5.12 15.47 5.50
C MET A 1 3.84 14.73 5.20
N ASN A 2 2.92 15.32 4.42
CA ASN A 2 1.72 14.60 4.00
C ASN A 2 2.11 13.74 2.78
N ASP A 3 2.29 12.44 2.99
CA ASP A 3 2.69 11.45 1.97
C ASP A 3 1.53 11.05 1.03
N THR A 4 0.35 11.61 1.28
CA THR A 4 -0.86 11.37 0.50
C THR A 4 -1.46 12.66 -0.08
N ILE A 5 -2.05 12.52 -1.25
CA ILE A 5 -2.80 13.54 -1.97
C ILE A 5 -4.31 13.16 -1.98
N PRO A 6 -5.21 14.10 -2.27
CA PRO A 6 -6.56 13.74 -2.69
C PRO A 6 -6.50 12.77 -3.88
N VAL A 7 -7.45 11.84 -3.95
CA VAL A 7 -7.53 10.88 -5.07
C VAL A 7 -7.68 11.64 -6.38
N ARG A 8 -6.86 11.32 -7.38
CA ARG A 8 -6.96 11.98 -8.69
C ARG A 8 -8.32 11.67 -9.33
N PRO A 9 -8.96 12.62 -10.03
CA PRO A 9 -10.32 12.44 -10.57
C PRO A 9 -10.50 11.22 -11.47
N ASP A 10 -9.49 10.88 -12.26
CA ASP A 10 -9.45 9.74 -13.17
C ASP A 10 -9.18 8.41 -12.46
N GLU A 11 -8.66 8.45 -11.23
CA GLU A 11 -8.23 7.29 -10.44
C GLU A 11 -9.14 7.05 -9.22
N GLN A 12 -10.36 7.60 -9.22
CA GLN A 12 -11.35 7.41 -8.15
C GLN A 12 -11.81 5.96 -8.03
N LEU A 13 -12.07 5.55 -6.79
CA LEU A 13 -12.64 4.25 -6.44
C LEU A 13 -14.12 4.45 -6.05
N ASP A 14 -14.92 3.41 -6.22
CA ASP A 14 -16.25 3.36 -5.58
C ASP A 14 -16.06 3.13 -4.08
N GLU A 15 -15.88 4.23 -3.33
CA GLU A 15 -15.56 4.19 -1.90
C GLU A 15 -16.64 3.50 -1.07
N GLN A 16 -17.91 3.60 -1.49
CA GLN A 16 -19.02 2.94 -0.80
C GLN A 16 -18.94 1.42 -0.96
N LYS A 17 -18.79 0.92 -2.19
CA LYS A 17 -18.60 -0.52 -2.42
C LYS A 17 -17.35 -1.05 -1.74
N LEU A 18 -16.27 -0.29 -1.75
CA LEU A 18 -15.03 -0.65 -1.08
C LEU A 18 -15.24 -0.74 0.44
N ALA A 19 -15.88 0.26 1.05
CA ALA A 19 -16.18 0.26 2.48
C ALA A 19 -17.06 -0.92 2.88
N ASP A 20 -18.13 -1.19 2.12
CA ASP A 20 -19.03 -2.31 2.37
C ASP A 20 -18.33 -3.66 2.20
N TYR A 21 -17.46 -3.79 1.19
CA TYR A 21 -16.68 -5.01 0.99
C TYR A 21 -15.68 -5.25 2.13
N LEU A 22 -15.05 -4.21 2.67
CA LEU A 22 -14.00 -4.33 3.68
C LEU A 22 -14.54 -4.44 5.12
N ARG A 23 -15.78 -4.03 5.38
CA ARG A 23 -16.40 -4.05 6.71
C ARG A 23 -16.28 -5.43 7.38
N GLY A 24 -15.73 -5.46 8.58
CA GLY A 24 -15.48 -6.67 9.37
C GLY A 24 -14.34 -7.58 8.86
N LYS A 25 -13.65 -7.24 7.76
CA LYS A 25 -12.54 -8.05 7.21
C LYS A 25 -11.16 -7.60 7.66
N LEU A 26 -11.05 -6.37 8.16
CA LEU A 26 -9.82 -5.81 8.70
C LEU A 26 -10.07 -5.27 10.11
N PRO A 27 -9.08 -5.32 11.02
CA PRO A 27 -9.19 -4.64 12.30
C PRO A 27 -9.57 -3.15 12.13
N GLY A 28 -10.63 -2.72 12.80
CA GLY A 28 -11.13 -1.33 12.72
C GLY A 28 -11.94 -0.99 11.47
N SER A 29 -12.18 -1.94 10.54
CA SER A 29 -12.95 -1.69 9.30
C SER A 29 -14.45 -1.45 9.49
N ASP A 30 -14.95 -1.54 10.72
CA ASP A 30 -16.32 -1.16 11.08
C ASP A 30 -16.48 0.37 11.23
N GLN A 31 -15.37 1.11 11.29
CA GLN A 31 -15.38 2.57 11.34
C GLN A 31 -15.59 3.18 9.93
N PRO A 32 -15.95 4.47 9.83
CA PRO A 32 -16.03 5.16 8.54
C PRO A 32 -14.69 5.14 7.80
N LEU A 33 -14.72 4.79 6.52
CA LEU A 33 -13.55 4.79 5.63
C LEU A 33 -13.38 6.16 4.99
N THR A 34 -12.16 6.71 5.06
CA THR A 34 -11.71 7.82 4.21
C THR A 34 -10.60 7.31 3.28
N VAL A 35 -10.71 7.60 1.99
CA VAL A 35 -9.69 7.21 1.01
C VAL A 35 -8.84 8.41 0.61
N ARG A 36 -7.52 8.21 0.60
CA ARG A 36 -6.55 9.14 -0.01
C ARG A 36 -5.63 8.37 -0.93
N GLN A 37 -4.84 9.07 -1.73
CA GLN A 37 -3.93 8.43 -2.67
C GLN A 37 -2.47 8.75 -2.36
N PHE A 38 -1.57 7.77 -2.52
CA PHE A 38 -0.14 8.05 -2.49
C PHE A 38 0.29 8.64 -3.84
N GLY A 39 0.90 9.83 -3.82
CA GLY A 39 1.25 10.54 -5.06
C GLY A 39 2.47 9.99 -5.80
N GLY A 40 3.19 9.01 -5.22
CA GLY A 40 4.41 8.44 -5.78
C GLY A 40 4.24 7.00 -6.27
N GLY A 41 4.89 6.68 -7.39
CA GLY A 41 4.81 5.36 -8.03
C GLY A 41 4.10 5.46 -9.38
N ALA A 42 4.67 4.85 -10.42
CA ALA A 42 4.15 4.91 -11.78
C ALA A 42 3.57 3.57 -12.28
N ALA A 43 3.86 2.46 -11.60
CA ALA A 43 3.49 1.12 -12.06
C ALA A 43 2.13 0.65 -11.52
N ASN A 44 1.88 0.80 -10.22
CA ASN A 44 0.63 0.40 -9.57
C ASN A 44 0.06 1.60 -8.80
N LEU A 45 -1.27 1.66 -8.70
CA LEU A 45 -1.94 2.68 -7.91
C LEU A 45 -2.04 2.22 -6.46
N THR A 46 -1.70 3.12 -5.55
CA THR A 46 -1.72 2.86 -4.12
C THR A 46 -2.55 3.92 -3.40
N TYR A 47 -3.42 3.47 -2.50
CA TYR A 47 -4.37 4.29 -1.77
C TYR A 47 -4.20 4.06 -0.28
N LEU A 48 -4.32 5.13 0.50
CA LEU A 48 -4.46 5.06 1.95
C LEU A 48 -5.94 4.79 2.25
N LEU A 49 -6.19 3.73 3.00
CA LEU A 49 -7.48 3.48 3.64
C LEU A 49 -7.36 3.92 5.09
N ASP A 50 -8.10 4.95 5.47
CA ASP A 50 -8.07 5.52 6.81
C ASP A 50 -9.39 5.28 7.53
N TYR A 51 -9.34 4.50 8.61
CA TYR A 51 -10.45 4.22 9.52
C TYR A 51 -10.34 5.01 10.83
N GLY A 52 -9.52 6.06 10.86
CA GLY A 52 -9.24 6.92 12.01
C GLY A 52 -8.30 6.27 13.04
N THR A 53 -8.68 5.11 13.56
CA THR A 53 -7.87 4.34 14.53
C THR A 53 -6.82 3.46 13.85
N GLN A 54 -7.10 3.04 12.62
CA GLN A 54 -6.26 2.11 11.87
C GLN A 54 -6.14 2.57 10.43
N GLN A 55 -4.97 2.33 9.84
CA GLN A 55 -4.67 2.73 8.48
C GLN A 55 -4.04 1.58 7.71
N TYR A 56 -4.44 1.45 6.45
CA TYR A 56 -3.96 0.42 5.54
C TYR A 56 -3.56 1.00 4.19
N VAL A 57 -2.83 0.21 3.41
CA VAL A 57 -2.51 0.53 2.03
C VAL A 57 -3.27 -0.43 1.13
N LEU A 58 -4.11 0.10 0.26
CA LEU A 58 -4.69 -0.64 -0.86
C LEU A 58 -3.78 -0.49 -2.07
N ARG A 59 -3.50 -1.59 -2.76
CA ARG A 59 -2.72 -1.59 -4.00
C ARG A 59 -3.45 -2.33 -5.10
N ARG A 60 -3.50 -1.72 -6.27
CA ARG A 60 -4.15 -2.26 -7.48
C ARG A 60 -3.33 -1.98 -8.74
N PRO A 61 -3.60 -2.70 -9.85
CA PRO A 61 -3.04 -2.39 -11.16
C PRO A 61 -3.42 -0.97 -11.64
N PRO A 62 -2.66 -0.41 -12.61
CA PRO A 62 -2.98 0.87 -13.22
C PRO A 62 -4.31 0.80 -13.99
N LEU A 63 -4.82 1.97 -14.38
CA LEU A 63 -5.99 2.06 -15.26
C LEU A 63 -5.62 1.61 -16.68
N GLY A 64 -6.62 1.08 -17.41
CA GLY A 64 -6.48 0.70 -18.81
C GLY A 64 -5.92 -0.72 -19.02
N PRO A 65 -5.47 -1.05 -20.24
CA PRO A 65 -5.00 -2.39 -20.57
C PRO A 65 -3.73 -2.73 -19.78
N VAL A 66 -3.83 -3.76 -18.95
CA VAL A 66 -2.72 -4.21 -18.10
C VAL A 66 -2.05 -5.41 -18.77
N ALA A 67 -0.74 -5.36 -18.96
CA ALA A 67 0.02 -6.54 -19.37
C ALA A 67 -0.04 -7.59 -18.24
N LYS A 68 -0.62 -8.77 -18.51
CA LYS A 68 -0.98 -9.79 -17.51
C LYS A 68 0.15 -10.19 -16.54
N SER A 69 1.42 -10.09 -16.92
CA SER A 69 2.56 -10.51 -16.08
C SER A 69 3.19 -9.39 -15.25
N ALA A 70 2.97 -8.11 -15.63
CA ALA A 70 3.67 -6.98 -15.03
C ALA A 70 3.01 -6.47 -13.72
N HIS A 71 1.75 -6.83 -13.47
CA HIS A 71 0.94 -6.30 -12.36
C HIS A 71 0.16 -7.39 -11.62
N ASP A 72 0.77 -8.56 -11.44
CA ASP A 72 0.17 -9.70 -10.73
C ASP A 72 0.02 -9.39 -9.22
N MET A 73 -1.16 -8.90 -8.83
CA MET A 73 -1.46 -8.56 -7.43
C MET A 73 -1.53 -9.80 -6.55
N SER A 74 -1.95 -10.94 -7.11
CA SER A 74 -2.01 -12.22 -6.39
C SER A 74 -0.62 -12.65 -5.92
N ARG A 75 0.40 -12.53 -6.78
CA ARG A 75 1.79 -12.85 -6.44
C ARG A 75 2.33 -11.94 -5.35
N GLU A 76 2.11 -10.62 -5.45
CA GLU A 76 2.54 -9.68 -4.42
C GLU A 76 1.89 -9.98 -3.06
N TYR A 77 0.57 -10.20 -3.05
CA TYR A 77 -0.16 -10.59 -1.84
C TYR A 77 0.39 -11.88 -1.23
N LYS A 78 0.57 -12.95 -2.04
CA LYS A 78 1.06 -14.25 -1.55
C LYS A 78 2.41 -14.11 -0.86
N VAL A 79 3.35 -13.38 -1.46
CA VAL A 79 4.68 -13.13 -0.87
C VAL A 79 4.55 -12.38 0.46
N LEU A 80 3.84 -11.25 0.48
CA LEU A 80 3.72 -10.42 1.69
C LEU A 80 2.86 -11.04 2.78
N SER A 81 1.98 -11.99 2.45
CA SER A 81 1.16 -12.73 3.43
C SER A 81 1.97 -13.73 4.27
N VAL A 82 3.21 -14.02 3.88
CA VAL A 82 4.10 -14.95 4.58
C VAL A 82 5.41 -14.29 4.99
N LEU A 83 5.97 -13.43 4.14
CA LEU A 83 7.29 -12.82 4.35
C LEU A 83 7.41 -12.06 5.68
N TYR A 84 6.34 -11.39 6.11
CA TYR A 84 6.32 -10.63 7.38
C TYR A 84 6.64 -11.50 8.61
N GLN A 85 6.41 -12.81 8.54
CA GLN A 85 6.69 -13.74 9.64
C GLN A 85 8.19 -14.00 9.82
N ALA A 86 8.96 -13.96 8.72
CA ALA A 86 10.40 -14.18 8.73
C ALA A 86 11.20 -12.85 8.73
N TYR A 87 10.61 -11.78 8.20
CA TYR A 87 11.26 -10.49 8.03
C TYR A 87 10.35 -9.37 8.54
N ALA A 88 10.60 -8.94 9.77
CA ALA A 88 9.73 -8.01 10.51
C ALA A 88 9.54 -6.64 9.85
N ALA A 89 10.42 -6.25 8.92
CA ALA A 89 10.28 -5.01 8.15
C ALA A 89 9.40 -5.16 6.89
N ALA A 90 9.01 -6.38 6.50
CA ALA A 90 8.04 -6.57 5.43
C ALA A 90 6.62 -6.30 5.95
N PRO A 91 5.81 -5.49 5.22
CA PRO A 91 4.44 -5.24 5.61
C PRO A 91 3.62 -6.53 5.53
N ARG A 92 2.73 -6.72 6.49
CA ARG A 92 1.74 -7.80 6.41
C ARG A 92 0.69 -7.49 5.34
N ALA A 93 0.48 -8.41 4.39
CA ALA A 93 -0.73 -8.39 3.56
C ALA A 93 -1.90 -9.04 4.31
N PHE A 94 -3.05 -8.36 4.36
CA PHE A 94 -4.23 -8.79 5.12
C PHE A 94 -5.28 -9.45 4.25
N LEU A 95 -5.52 -8.91 3.07
CA LEU A 95 -6.65 -9.30 2.22
C LEU A 95 -6.27 -9.19 0.75
N TYR A 96 -6.75 -10.13 -0.05
CA TYR A 96 -6.72 -10.09 -1.50
C TYR A 96 -8.15 -10.19 -2.04
N CYS A 97 -8.46 -9.39 -3.06
CA CYS A 97 -9.73 -9.39 -3.75
C CYS A 97 -9.48 -9.52 -5.26
N GLU A 98 -9.98 -10.60 -5.85
CA GLU A 98 -9.97 -10.83 -7.30
C GLU A 98 -11.25 -10.32 -7.99
N ASP A 99 -12.28 -9.99 -7.21
CA ASP A 99 -13.57 -9.53 -7.73
C ASP A 99 -13.47 -8.08 -8.20
N THR A 100 -13.38 -7.90 -9.52
CA THR A 100 -13.30 -6.59 -10.14
C THR A 100 -14.60 -5.79 -10.01
N ALA A 101 -15.72 -6.39 -9.61
CA ALA A 101 -16.96 -5.65 -9.39
C ALA A 101 -16.90 -4.68 -8.18
N VAL A 102 -15.94 -4.88 -7.27
CA VAL A 102 -15.78 -4.04 -6.07
C VAL A 102 -15.22 -2.66 -6.43
N ILE A 103 -14.07 -2.60 -7.12
CA ILE A 103 -13.39 -1.33 -7.46
C ILE A 103 -12.88 -1.23 -8.92
N GLY A 104 -13.35 -2.12 -9.80
CA GLY A 104 -12.96 -2.15 -11.21
C GLY A 104 -11.63 -2.85 -11.50
N ALA A 105 -10.97 -3.44 -10.49
CA ALA A 105 -9.74 -4.20 -10.64
C ALA A 105 -9.53 -5.14 -9.44
N GLU A 106 -8.67 -6.14 -9.62
CA GLU A 106 -8.11 -6.88 -8.48
C GLU A 106 -7.28 -5.94 -7.59
N PHE A 107 -7.21 -6.26 -6.30
CA PHE A 107 -6.43 -5.49 -5.35
C PHE A 107 -6.04 -6.33 -4.14
N PHE A 108 -5.06 -5.83 -3.39
CA PHE A 108 -4.81 -6.31 -2.04
C PHE A 108 -4.70 -5.15 -1.06
N VAL A 109 -4.94 -5.47 0.22
CA VAL A 109 -4.79 -4.55 1.34
C VAL A 109 -3.65 -5.05 2.22
N MET A 110 -2.73 -4.16 2.57
CA MET A 110 -1.60 -4.43 3.42
C MET A 110 -1.44 -3.38 4.53
N GLU A 111 -0.59 -3.71 5.49
CA GLU A 111 -0.17 -2.83 6.56
C GLU A 111 0.42 -1.52 6.04
N ARG A 112 0.05 -0.41 6.69
CA ARG A 112 0.72 0.87 6.47
C ARG A 112 2.01 0.94 7.30
N GLN A 113 3.15 0.79 6.63
CA GLN A 113 4.46 1.09 7.22
C GLN A 113 4.73 2.58 7.18
N GLN A 114 4.99 3.19 8.35
CA GLN A 114 5.34 4.60 8.46
C GLN A 114 6.85 4.77 8.54
N GLY A 115 7.40 5.51 7.58
CA GLY A 115 8.84 5.70 7.50
C GLY A 115 9.24 6.65 6.40
N VAL A 116 10.53 6.64 6.09
CA VAL A 116 11.13 7.55 5.11
C VAL A 116 11.62 6.74 3.94
N VAL A 117 11.06 6.98 2.76
CA VAL A 117 11.50 6.34 1.52
C VAL A 117 12.78 7.04 1.04
N VAL A 118 13.92 6.41 1.29
CA VAL A 118 15.22 6.86 0.77
C VAL A 118 15.28 6.55 -0.72
N ARG A 119 15.54 7.58 -1.54
CA ARG A 119 15.66 7.45 -3.01
C ARG A 119 17.10 7.71 -3.44
N ARG A 120 17.35 8.85 -4.09
CA ARG A 120 18.66 9.19 -4.67
C ARG A 120 19.67 9.70 -3.65
N HIS A 121 19.21 10.35 -2.59
CA HIS A 121 20.07 10.99 -1.60
C HIS A 121 19.60 10.59 -0.20
N ILE A 122 20.57 10.50 0.72
CA ILE A 122 20.27 10.28 2.14
C ILE A 122 19.55 11.54 2.68
N PRO A 123 18.33 11.39 3.21
CA PRO A 123 17.61 12.50 3.83
C PRO A 123 18.44 13.19 4.92
N PRO A 124 18.37 14.53 5.06
CA PRO A 124 19.15 15.26 6.06
C PRO A 124 19.01 14.75 7.49
N GLN A 125 17.83 14.24 7.87
CA GLN A 125 17.59 13.64 9.18
C GLN A 125 18.45 12.40 9.50
N PHE A 126 19.06 11.78 8.48
CA PHE A 126 19.95 10.64 8.63
C PHE A 126 21.42 10.99 8.34
N ALA A 127 21.73 12.22 7.95
CA ALA A 127 23.08 12.62 7.54
C ALA A 127 24.13 12.48 8.65
N ASN A 128 23.71 12.66 9.91
CA ASN A 128 24.58 12.56 11.08
C ASN A 128 24.68 11.13 11.65
N ILE A 129 23.99 10.15 11.05
CA ILE A 129 24.09 8.76 11.49
C ILE A 129 25.37 8.14 10.91
N PRO A 130 26.31 7.67 11.74
CA PRO A 130 27.53 7.04 11.24
C PRO A 130 27.22 5.86 10.32
N ALA A 131 27.82 5.87 9.13
CA ALA A 131 27.66 4.85 8.10
C ALA A 131 26.18 4.56 7.73
N ALA A 132 25.30 5.56 7.78
CA ALA A 132 23.86 5.40 7.46
C ALA A 132 23.59 4.62 6.16
N PRO A 133 24.29 4.88 5.03
CA PRO A 133 24.05 4.12 3.80
C PRO A 133 24.32 2.63 3.97
N ARG A 134 25.42 2.26 4.63
CA ARG A 134 25.80 0.87 4.86
C ARG A 134 24.77 0.16 5.74
N ARG A 135 24.37 0.80 6.84
CA ARG A 135 23.38 0.25 7.78
C ARG A 135 22.01 0.03 7.12
N MET A 136 21.59 0.94 6.24
CA MET A 136 20.35 0.78 5.47
C MET A 136 20.43 -0.39 4.47
N SER A 137 21.57 -0.56 3.80
CA SER A 137 21.78 -1.69 2.89
C SER A 137 21.86 -3.02 3.62
N GLU A 138 22.56 -3.10 4.75
CA GLU A 138 22.65 -4.31 5.58
C GLU A 138 21.29 -4.70 6.18
N ALA A 139 20.41 -3.73 6.43
CA ALA A 139 19.06 -4.03 6.89
C ALA A 139 18.21 -4.77 5.85
N LEU A 140 18.54 -4.67 4.55
CA LEU A 140 17.82 -5.31 3.45
C LEU A 140 18.34 -6.72 3.09
N VAL A 141 19.45 -7.16 3.68
CA VAL A 141 20.17 -8.40 3.33
C VAL A 141 20.18 -9.38 4.50
#